data_AF-A0A383WNH8-F1
#
_entry.id   AF-A0A383WNH8-F1
#
_cell.length_a   1.000
_cell.length_b   1.000
_cell.length_c   1.000
_cell.angle_alpha   90.00
_cell.angle_beta   90.00
_cell.angle_gamma   90.00
#
_symmetry.space_group_name_H-M   'P 1'
#
loop_
_entity.id
_entity.type
_entity.pdbx_description
1 polymer ?
#
loop_
_entity_poly.entity_id
_entity_poly.type
_entity_poly.pdbx_seq_one_letter_code
_entity_poly.pdbx_strand_id
1 'polypeptide(L)'
;MSVGAAYYRQTQGYGVTPAVLETYSSPGLQAIYYTHLGSLLPEPMLLQKPNIVAPDGTQTSYSQNSAGEFHLYGTSAAAPHAAAVAALMLQQNHTLTPDAIYTRMRSTALDMGAPRYDRFTGFGFINGKALLVSG
;
A
#
# COMPACT_ATOMS: atom_id res chain seq x y z
N MET A 1 -0.60 -8.68 0.53
CA MET A 1 0.35 -7.58 0.83
C MET A 1 -0.29 -6.65 1.86
N SER A 2 0.46 -6.00 2.77
CA SER A 2 -0.09 -5.01 3.74
C SER A 2 0.14 -3.58 3.25
N VAL A 3 -0.82 -2.69 3.48
CA VAL A 3 -0.86 -1.34 2.87
C VAL A 3 -1.08 -0.27 3.94
N GLY A 4 -0.22 0.75 3.97
CA GLY A 4 -0.42 2.00 4.72
C GLY A 4 -1.28 3.00 3.93
N ALA A 5 -1.76 4.07 4.57
CA ALA A 5 -2.59 5.09 3.94
C ALA A 5 -1.85 6.43 3.80
N ALA A 6 -2.15 7.14 2.72
CA ALA A 6 -1.77 8.54 2.51
C ALA A 6 -2.94 9.28 1.89
N TYR A 7 -3.33 10.42 2.46
CA TYR A 7 -4.43 11.20 1.93
C TYR A 7 -4.15 11.60 0.49
N TYR A 8 -5.08 11.33 -0.43
CA TYR A 8 -4.82 11.47 -1.86
C TYR A 8 -4.28 12.86 -2.26
N ARG A 9 -4.74 13.95 -1.62
CA ARG A 9 -4.25 15.32 -1.90
C ARG A 9 -2.86 15.63 -1.36
N GLN A 10 -2.32 14.78 -0.48
CA GLN A 10 -0.97 14.87 0.06
C GLN A 10 -0.02 13.88 -0.62
N THR A 11 -0.24 13.62 -1.91
CA THR A 11 0.58 12.71 -2.73
C THR A 11 1.22 13.45 -3.91
N GLN A 12 2.17 12.79 -4.57
CA GLN A 12 2.95 13.37 -5.67
C GLN A 12 2.07 13.80 -6.85
N GLY A 13 0.95 13.10 -7.09
CA GLY A 13 -0.03 13.47 -8.11
C GLY A 13 -0.69 14.84 -7.87
N TYR A 14 -0.60 15.36 -6.63
CA TYR A 14 -1.15 16.64 -6.19
C TYR A 14 -0.05 17.62 -5.75
N GLY A 15 1.20 17.39 -6.16
CA GLY A 15 2.31 18.31 -5.91
C GLY A 15 3.03 18.15 -4.57
N VAL A 16 2.74 17.08 -3.81
CA VAL A 16 3.39 16.81 -2.51
C VAL A 16 4.38 15.66 -2.63
N THR A 17 5.67 15.95 -2.47
CA THR A 17 6.77 14.96 -2.58
C THR A 17 7.75 15.10 -1.40
N PRO A 18 7.97 14.03 -0.60
CA PRO A 18 7.30 12.74 -0.67
C PRO A 18 5.81 12.82 -0.26
N ALA A 19 5.02 11.80 -0.59
CA ALA A 19 3.67 11.66 -0.05
C ALA A 19 3.71 11.63 1.49
N VAL A 20 2.66 12.13 2.13
CA VAL A 20 2.55 12.18 3.60
C VAL A 20 1.83 10.95 4.11
N LEU A 21 2.47 10.20 5.02
CA LEU A 21 1.86 9.05 5.68
C LEU A 21 0.77 9.51 6.66
N GLU A 22 -0.39 8.86 6.62
CA GLU A 22 -1.44 9.07 7.60
C GLU A 22 -1.04 8.55 8.98
N THR A 23 -1.26 9.35 10.03
CA THR A 23 -0.73 9.09 11.39
C THR A 23 -1.30 7.84 12.05
N TYR A 24 -2.48 7.40 11.62
CA TYR A 24 -3.12 6.17 12.08
C TYR A 24 -2.60 4.91 11.36
N SER A 25 -1.72 5.05 10.35
CA SER A 25 -1.15 3.91 9.64
C SER A 25 -0.24 3.10 10.56
N SER A 26 -0.56 1.81 10.73
CA SER A 26 0.20 0.94 11.62
C SER A 26 1.64 0.72 11.11
N PRO A 27 2.67 0.98 11.94
CA PRO A 27 4.05 0.68 11.60
C PRO A 27 4.37 -0.81 11.79
N GLY A 28 5.40 -1.30 11.09
CA GLY A 28 6.10 -2.52 11.46
C GLY A 28 7.32 -2.25 12.33
N LEU A 29 8.29 -3.17 12.43
CA LEU A 29 8.23 -4.56 11.95
C LEU A 29 7.18 -5.34 12.73
N GLN A 30 6.54 -6.32 12.08
CA GLN A 30 5.63 -7.24 12.77
C GLN A 30 6.40 -8.47 13.22
N ALA A 31 6.40 -8.76 14.52
CA ALA A 31 7.00 -9.98 15.05
C ALA A 31 6.00 -11.14 15.02
N ILE A 32 6.47 -12.32 14.61
CA ILE A 32 5.79 -13.60 14.79
C ILE A 32 6.59 -14.40 15.83
N TYR A 33 5.92 -14.77 16.92
CA TYR A 33 6.53 -15.51 18.04
C TYR A 33 6.27 -17.01 17.97
N TYR A 34 5.27 -17.45 17.20
CA TYR A 34 4.82 -18.83 17.17
C TYR A 34 4.84 -19.39 15.76
N THR A 35 5.16 -20.67 15.63
CA THR A 35 5.00 -21.43 14.39
C THR A 35 3.51 -21.57 14.03
N HIS A 36 3.22 -21.99 12.80
CA HIS A 36 1.84 -22.35 12.39
C HIS A 36 1.23 -23.47 13.24
N LEU A 37 2.05 -24.25 13.95
CA LEU A 37 1.60 -25.31 14.86
C LEU A 37 1.48 -24.85 16.32
N GLY A 38 1.67 -23.55 16.61
CA GLY A 38 1.49 -22.96 17.94
C GLY A 38 2.69 -23.08 18.89
N SER A 39 3.79 -23.72 18.47
CA SER A 39 5.03 -23.76 19.27
C SER A 39 5.78 -22.43 19.20
N LEU A 40 6.34 -21.98 20.33
CA LEU A 40 7.16 -20.77 20.42
C LEU A 40 8.44 -20.91 19.58
N LEU A 41 8.80 -19.87 18.84
CA LEU A 41 10.05 -19.77 18.10
C LEU A 41 11.21 -19.40 19.03
N PRO A 42 12.43 -19.95 18.80
CA PRO A 42 13.61 -19.56 19.57
C PRO A 42 13.93 -18.06 19.49
N GLU A 43 13.67 -17.45 18.32
CA GLU A 43 13.75 -16.02 18.08
C GLU A 43 12.54 -15.56 17.27
N PRO A 44 11.97 -14.37 17.54
CA PRO A 44 10.82 -13.88 16.79
C PRO A 44 11.18 -13.62 15.32
N MET A 45 10.34 -14.12 14.41
CA MET A 45 10.47 -13.79 12.99
C MET A 45 9.95 -12.37 12.74
N LEU A 46 10.83 -11.47 12.32
CA LEU A 46 10.48 -10.08 12.03
C LEU A 46 10.08 -9.92 10.56
N LEU A 47 8.82 -9.52 10.33
CA LEU A 47 8.28 -9.27 9.00
C LEU A 47 8.35 -7.79 8.62
N GLN A 48 8.83 -7.53 7.40
CA GLN A 48 8.81 -6.22 6.77
C GLN A 48 7.39 -5.84 6.34
N LYS A 49 6.75 -5.04 7.19
CA LYS A 49 5.38 -4.50 7.06
C LYS A 49 5.37 -3.01 7.48
N PRO A 50 4.46 -2.15 6.97
CA PRO A 50 3.67 -2.37 5.76
C PRO A 50 4.58 -2.59 4.54
N ASN A 51 4.03 -3.03 3.41
CA ASN A 51 4.85 -3.26 2.21
C ASN A 51 4.89 -2.01 1.33
N ILE A 52 3.77 -1.29 1.23
CA ILE A 52 3.63 -0.05 0.47
C ILE A 52 2.61 0.85 1.16
N VAL A 53 2.53 2.11 0.73
CA VAL A 53 1.45 3.05 1.05
C VAL A 53 0.62 3.30 -0.21
N ALA A 54 -0.69 3.46 -0.06
CA ALA A 54 -1.60 3.77 -1.15
C ALA A 54 -2.58 4.89 -0.78
N PRO A 55 -3.22 5.55 -1.77
CA PRO A 55 -4.12 6.67 -1.51
C PRO A 55 -5.35 6.26 -0.69
N ASP A 56 -5.78 7.11 0.23
CA ASP A 56 -7.08 7.07 0.86
C ASP A 56 -7.77 8.45 0.80
N GLY A 57 -8.96 8.56 1.40
CA GLY A 57 -9.75 9.79 1.41
C GLY A 57 -10.33 10.15 0.04
N THR A 58 -10.37 9.22 -0.91
CA THR A 58 -10.96 9.43 -2.24
C THR A 58 -12.47 9.38 -2.17
N GLN A 59 -13.12 10.09 -3.08
CA GLN A 59 -14.58 10.13 -3.16
C GLN A 59 -15.13 8.80 -3.67
N THR A 60 -16.19 8.30 -3.05
CA THR A 60 -16.88 7.09 -3.49
C THR A 60 -18.36 7.37 -3.70
N SER A 61 -18.98 6.62 -4.61
CA SER A 61 -20.42 6.69 -4.87
C SER A 61 -21.26 5.88 -3.88
N TYR A 62 -20.64 5.20 -2.92
CA TYR A 62 -21.31 4.40 -1.89
C TYR A 62 -21.87 5.31 -0.78
N SER A 63 -22.91 6.07 -1.10
CA SER A 63 -23.77 6.71 -0.11
C SER A 63 -25.21 6.41 -0.47
N GLN A 64 -25.88 5.58 0.33
CA GLN A 64 -27.29 5.29 0.13
C GLN A 64 -28.19 6.45 0.61
N ASN A 65 -27.65 7.42 1.36
CA ASN A 65 -28.41 8.56 1.88
C ASN A 65 -27.52 9.80 1.98
N SER A 66 -27.94 10.89 1.34
CA SER A 66 -27.51 12.31 1.53
C SER A 66 -26.44 12.83 0.56
N ALA A 67 -26.89 13.62 -0.41
CA ALA A 67 -26.47 15.01 -0.72
C ALA A 67 -25.00 15.47 -0.62
N GLY A 68 -23.98 14.63 -0.57
CA GLY A 68 -22.60 15.10 -0.43
C GLY A 68 -21.52 14.03 -0.59
N GLU A 69 -20.32 14.49 -0.96
CA GLU A 69 -19.13 13.68 -1.26
C GLU A 69 -18.74 12.75 -0.10
N PHE A 70 -19.04 11.45 -0.22
CA PHE A 70 -18.62 10.46 0.78
C PHE A 70 -17.17 10.03 0.52
N HIS A 71 -16.30 10.35 1.48
CA HIS A 71 -14.88 10.01 1.44
C HIS A 71 -14.58 8.90 2.46
N LEU A 72 -13.92 7.84 2.01
CA LEU A 72 -13.45 6.77 2.88
C LEU A 72 -11.99 6.99 3.25
N TYR A 73 -11.72 7.05 4.54
CA TYR A 73 -10.37 7.19 5.09
C TYR A 73 -9.92 5.88 5.72
N GLY A 74 -8.60 5.68 5.78
CA GLY A 74 -8.00 4.54 6.44
C GLY A 74 -7.29 3.58 5.50
N THR A 75 -6.54 2.67 6.11
CA THR A 75 -5.85 1.57 5.39
C THR A 75 -6.84 0.65 4.68
N SER A 76 -8.08 0.55 5.17
CA SER A 76 -9.19 -0.13 4.51
C SER A 76 -9.58 0.50 3.16
N ALA A 77 -9.37 1.81 2.99
CA ALA A 77 -9.59 2.53 1.74
C ALA A 77 -8.33 2.54 0.85
N ALA A 78 -7.14 2.51 1.45
CA ALA A 78 -5.88 2.38 0.73
C ALA A 78 -5.69 0.99 0.09
N ALA A 79 -6.06 -0.07 0.79
CA ALA A 79 -5.95 -1.45 0.30
C ALA A 79 -6.64 -1.71 -1.06
N PRO A 80 -7.91 -1.31 -1.29
CA PRO A 80 -8.56 -1.50 -2.59
C PRO A 80 -7.93 -0.67 -3.71
N HIS A 81 -7.30 0.48 -3.44
CA HIS A 81 -6.52 1.21 -4.45
C HIS A 81 -5.30 0.40 -4.91
N ALA A 82 -4.54 -0.16 -3.97
CA ALA A 82 -3.43 -1.06 -4.32
C ALA A 82 -3.92 -2.30 -5.09
N ALA A 83 -5.06 -2.87 -4.68
CA ALA A 83 -5.66 -4.00 -5.38
C ALA A 83 -6.11 -3.65 -6.82
N ALA A 84 -6.67 -2.46 -7.03
CA ALA A 84 -7.05 -1.99 -8.36
C ALA A 84 -5.83 -1.86 -9.28
N VAL A 85 -4.70 -1.33 -8.78
CA VAL A 85 -3.45 -1.29 -9.55
C VAL A 85 -2.97 -2.70 -9.89
N ALA A 86 -3.02 -3.65 -8.96
CA ALA A 86 -2.69 -5.07 -9.25
C ALA A 86 -3.61 -5.66 -10.33
N ALA A 87 -4.91 -5.35 -10.30
CA ALA A 87 -5.86 -5.79 -11.31
C ALA A 87 -5.54 -5.21 -12.70
N LEU A 88 -5.15 -3.94 -12.78
CA LEU A 88 -4.72 -3.31 -14.04
C LEU A 88 -3.41 -3.92 -14.56
N MET A 89 -2.46 -4.25 -13.68
CA MET A 89 -1.26 -5.00 -14.07
C MET A 89 -1.62 -6.36 -14.66
N LEU A 90 -2.54 -7.08 -14.02
CA LEU A 90 -3.05 -8.37 -14.52
C LEU A 90 -3.78 -8.21 -15.85
N GLN A 91 -4.55 -7.13 -16.05
CA GLN A 91 -5.21 -6.84 -17.32
C GLN A 91 -4.20 -6.63 -18.46
N GLN A 92 -3.05 -6.02 -18.18
CA GLN A 92 -1.98 -5.86 -19.18
C GLN A 92 -1.22 -7.17 -19.43
N ASN A 93 -1.04 -8.00 -18.40
CA ASN A 93 -0.39 -9.29 -18.51
C ASN A 93 -1.02 -10.32 -17.57
N HIS A 94 -1.86 -11.17 -18.17
CA HIS A 94 -2.63 -12.19 -17.47
C HIS A 94 -1.75 -13.33 -16.89
N THR A 95 -0.46 -13.40 -17.25
CA THR A 95 0.47 -14.42 -16.74
C THR A 95 1.26 -13.97 -15.51
N LEU A 96 1.03 -12.74 -15.01
CA LEU A 96 1.73 -12.25 -13.82
C LEU A 96 1.32 -13.07 -12.59
N THR A 97 2.30 -13.57 -11.86
CA THR A 97 2.08 -14.20 -10.55
C THR A 97 1.90 -13.13 -9.47
N PRO A 98 1.25 -13.46 -8.34
CA PRO A 98 1.17 -12.56 -7.19
C PRO A 98 2.54 -12.02 -6.75
N ASP A 99 3.57 -12.87 -6.72
CA ASP A 99 4.92 -12.46 -6.33
C ASP A 99 5.57 -11.49 -7.34
N ALA A 100 5.30 -11.67 -8.64
CA ALA A 100 5.75 -10.74 -9.66
C ALA A 100 5.09 -9.36 -9.49
N ILE A 101 3.78 -9.34 -9.19
CA ILE A 101 3.04 -8.10 -8.90
C ILE A 101 3.62 -7.43 -7.66
N TYR A 102 3.79 -8.16 -6.56
CA TYR A 102 4.31 -7.64 -5.31
C TYR A 102 5.74 -7.11 -5.46
N THR A 103 6.56 -7.77 -6.27
CA THR A 103 7.93 -7.34 -6.54
C THR A 103 7.95 -6.04 -7.33
N ARG A 104 7.17 -5.95 -8.41
CA ARG A 104 7.05 -4.72 -9.21
C ARG A 104 6.51 -3.55 -8.39
N MET A 105 5.47 -3.77 -7.59
CA MET A 105 4.92 -2.72 -6.70
C MET A 105 5.95 -2.19 -5.73
N ARG A 106 6.75 -3.05 -5.10
CA ARG A 106 7.80 -2.64 -4.16
C ARG A 106 8.99 -1.96 -4.85
N SER A 107 9.43 -2.48 -6.00
CA SER A 107 10.62 -1.98 -6.68
C SER A 107 10.40 -0.65 -7.41
N THR A 108 9.15 -0.27 -7.64
CA THR A 108 8.78 0.98 -8.33
C THR A 108 8.14 2.02 -7.41
N ALA A 109 7.87 1.64 -6.16
CA ALA A 109 7.30 2.53 -5.16
C ALA A 109 8.18 3.78 -4.98
N LEU A 110 7.53 4.91 -4.73
CA LEU A 110 8.18 6.19 -4.50
C LEU A 110 8.52 6.31 -3.02
N ASP A 111 9.80 6.39 -2.68
CA ASP A 111 10.26 6.51 -1.30
C ASP A 111 9.54 7.66 -0.57
N MET A 112 9.04 7.38 0.64
CA MET A 112 8.39 8.37 1.52
C MET A 112 9.22 8.74 2.75
N GLY A 113 10.41 8.15 2.88
CA GLY A 113 11.30 8.29 4.02
C GLY A 113 12.71 7.86 3.65
N ALA A 114 13.30 6.98 4.46
CA ALA A 114 14.58 6.38 4.12
C ALA A 114 14.47 5.57 2.81
N PRO A 115 15.48 5.61 1.92
CA PRO A 115 15.43 4.86 0.68
C PRO A 115 15.21 3.36 0.93
N ARG A 116 14.47 2.71 0.02
CA ARG A 116 14.12 1.29 0.10
C ARG A 116 13.05 1.06 1.19
N TYR A 117 13.25 0.07 2.05
CA TYR A 117 12.27 -0.29 3.07
C TYR A 117 12.51 0.51 4.35
N ASP A 118 11.46 1.15 4.85
CA ASP A 118 11.38 1.64 6.23
C ASP A 118 10.15 1.05 6.96
N ARG A 119 10.18 1.07 8.30
CA ARG A 119 9.16 0.43 9.13
C ARG A 119 7.81 1.15 9.15
N PHE A 120 7.73 2.40 8.70
CA PHE A 120 6.51 3.21 8.70
C PHE A 120 5.84 3.18 7.33
N THR A 121 6.60 3.38 6.25
CA THR A 121 6.04 3.50 4.88
C THR A 121 6.29 2.27 4.00
N GLY A 122 7.01 1.27 4.51
CA GLY A 122 7.39 0.11 3.73
C GLY A 122 8.36 0.51 2.62
N PHE A 123 8.09 0.10 1.39
CA PHE A 123 8.87 0.51 0.21
C PHE A 123 8.42 1.87 -0.35
N GLY A 124 7.47 2.56 0.30
CA GLY A 124 6.97 3.87 -0.10
C GLY A 124 5.61 3.85 -0.80
N PHE A 125 5.28 4.96 -1.46
CA PHE A 125 4.00 5.21 -2.08
C PHE A 125 3.86 4.48 -3.43
N ILE A 126 2.71 3.85 -3.67
CA ILE A 126 2.46 3.08 -4.90
C ILE A 126 2.60 3.95 -6.16
N ASN A 127 3.38 3.46 -7.13
CA ASN A 127 3.65 4.18 -8.37
C ASN A 127 2.89 3.59 -9.55
N GLY A 128 1.60 3.93 -9.66
CA GLY A 128 0.74 3.42 -10.74
C GLY A 128 1.29 3.72 -12.14
N LYS A 129 1.96 4.87 -12.35
CA LYS A 129 2.55 5.23 -13.64
C LYS A 129 3.69 4.27 -14.02
N ALA A 130 4.63 4.01 -13.13
CA ALA A 130 5.72 3.06 -13.41
C ALA A 130 5.23 1.62 -13.60
N LEU A 131 4.09 1.27 -12.99
CA LEU A 131 3.51 -0.07 -13.05
C LEU A 131 2.68 -0.35 -14.31
N LEU A 132 2.11 0.69 -14.92
CA LEU A 132 1.11 0.55 -16.00
C LEU A 132 1.52 1.20 -17.33
N VAL A 133 2.65 1.90 -17.41
CA VAL A 133 3.17 2.35 -18.69
C VAL A 133 3.71 1.13 -19.45
N SER A 134 3.12 0.85 -20.61
CA SER A 134 3.58 -0.15 -21.57
C SER A 134 4.99 0.25 -22.05
N GLY A 135 5.96 -0.65 -21.93
CA GLY A 135 7.24 -0.52 -22.63
C GLY A 135 7.08 -0.70 -24.13
#